data_AF-A0A1J3FLZ4-F1
#
_entry.id   AF-A0A1J3FLZ4-F1
#
_cell.length_a   1.000
_cell.length_b   1.000
_cell.length_c   1.000
_cell.angle_alpha   90.00
_cell.angle_beta   90.00
_cell.angle_gamma   90.00
#
_symmetry.space_group_name_H-M   'P 1'
#
loop_
_entity.id
_entity.type
_entity.pdbx_description
1 polymer ?
#
loop_
_entity_poly.entity_id
_entity_poly.type
_entity_poly.pdbx_seq_one_letter_code
_entity_poly.pdbx_strand_id
1 'polypeptide(L)'
;VDIARLLAQRGVTITIVTTPHNAGRFKNVLSRAIDSGLPINIVQVKFPHQEAGLSEGQENVDLLDSLGLMTPFMKACKVLEEPVQKLMEE
;
A
#
# COMPACT_ATOMS: atom_id res chain seq x y z
N VAL A 1 -2.15 -9.13 -3.19
CA VAL A 1 -3.55 -9.28 -2.69
C VAL A 1 -3.96 -10.75 -2.56
N ASP A 2 -3.67 -11.61 -3.54
CA ASP A 2 -4.15 -13.01 -3.48
C ASP A 2 -3.60 -13.81 -2.29
N ILE A 3 -2.32 -13.64 -1.94
CA ILE A 3 -1.75 -14.28 -0.74
C ILE A 3 -2.51 -13.87 0.53
N ALA A 4 -2.81 -12.59 0.70
CA ALA A 4 -3.60 -12.10 1.83
C ALA A 4 -4.98 -12.75 1.90
N ARG A 5 -5.66 -12.90 0.75
CA ARG A 5 -6.96 -13.56 0.67
C ARG A 5 -6.87 -15.05 1.00
N LEU A 6 -5.86 -15.75 0.49
CA LEU A 6 -5.63 -17.18 0.76
C LEU A 6 -5.34 -17.43 2.24
N LEU A 7 -4.61 -16.54 2.91
CA LEU A 7 -4.38 -16.63 4.36
C LEU A 7 -5.65 -16.32 5.14
N ALA A 8 -6.41 -15.29 4.76
CA ALA A 8 -7.67 -14.92 5.41
C ALA A 8 -8.74 -16.02 5.31
N GLN A 9 -8.78 -16.77 4.20
CA GLN A 9 -9.64 -17.95 4.04
C GLN A 9 -9.33 -19.07 5.03
N ARG A 10 -8.11 -19.09 5.60
CA ARG A 10 -7.72 -20.03 6.67
C ARG A 10 -7.99 -19.47 8.07
N GLY A 11 -8.75 -18.38 8.18
CA GLY A 11 -9.09 -17.74 9.45
C GLY A 11 -7.99 -16.85 10.03
N VAL A 12 -6.93 -16.56 9.28
CA VAL A 12 -5.84 -15.67 9.74
C VAL A 12 -6.28 -14.22 9.52
N THR A 13 -6.23 -13.39 10.57
CA THR A 13 -6.41 -11.94 10.41
C THR A 13 -5.21 -11.35 9.66
N ILE A 14 -5.47 -10.69 8.53
CA ILE A 14 -4.44 -10.08 7.69
C ILE A 14 -4.61 -8.58 7.66
N THR A 15 -3.51 -7.84 7.82
CA THR A 15 -3.47 -6.39 7.57
C THR A 15 -2.59 -6.13 6.34
N ILE A 16 -3.16 -5.45 5.34
CA ILE A 16 -2.43 -4.96 4.16
C ILE A 16 -2.09 -3.49 4.39
N VAL A 17 -0.81 -3.19 4.52
CA VAL A 17 -0.32 -1.80 4.55
C VAL A 17 0.00 -1.37 3.12
N THR A 18 -0.58 -0.25 2.68
CA THR A 18 -0.38 0.28 1.32
C THR A 18 -0.57 1.80 1.29
N THR A 19 -0.50 2.42 0.12
CA THR A 19 -0.69 3.86 -0.07
C THR A 19 -2.08 4.18 -0.65
N PRO A 20 -2.61 5.41 -0.52
CA PRO A 20 -3.96 5.75 -0.96
C PRO A 20 -4.29 5.40 -2.41
N HIS A 21 -3.39 5.70 -3.34
CA HIS A 21 -3.59 5.37 -4.75
C HIS A 21 -3.67 3.85 -4.96
N ASN A 22 -2.79 3.08 -4.33
CA ASN A 22 -2.77 1.63 -4.43
C ASN A 22 -3.96 0.97 -3.73
N ALA A 23 -4.44 1.53 -2.61
CA ALA A 23 -5.70 1.11 -1.99
C ALA A 23 -6.88 1.29 -2.95
N GLY A 24 -6.94 2.41 -3.67
CA GLY A 24 -7.91 2.66 -4.73
C GLY A 24 -7.89 1.59 -5.83
N ARG A 25 -6.69 1.20 -6.29
CA ARG A 25 -6.52 0.15 -7.31
C ARG A 25 -7.10 -1.20 -6.91
N PHE A 26 -6.99 -1.58 -5.63
CA PHE A 26 -7.45 -2.88 -5.15
C PHE A 26 -8.81 -2.84 -4.45
N LYS A 27 -9.44 -1.67 -4.33
CA LYS A 27 -10.70 -1.44 -3.61
C LYS A 27 -11.74 -2.50 -3.92
N ASN A 28 -12.07 -2.70 -5.21
CA ASN A 28 -13.13 -3.63 -5.61
C ASN A 28 -12.87 -5.08 -5.17
N VAL A 29 -11.62 -5.54 -5.26
CA VAL A 29 -11.27 -6.93 -4.90
C VAL A 29 -11.24 -7.11 -3.39
N LEU A 30 -10.69 -6.14 -2.67
CA LEU A 30 -10.58 -6.20 -1.21
C LEU A 30 -11.93 -5.97 -0.53
N SER A 31 -12.74 -5.01 -0.98
CA SER A 31 -14.10 -4.80 -0.46
C SER A 31 -14.94 -6.06 -0.57
N ARG A 32 -14.98 -6.72 -1.74
CA ARG A 32 -15.71 -7.99 -1.88
C ARG A 32 -15.22 -9.08 -0.93
N ALA A 33 -13.91 -9.16 -0.67
CA ALA A 33 -13.34 -10.13 0.26
C ALA A 33 -13.78 -9.83 1.71
N ILE A 34 -13.72 -8.56 2.12
CA ILE A 34 -14.15 -8.10 3.43
C ILE A 34 -15.65 -8.30 3.62
N ASP A 35 -16.47 -7.91 2.63
CA ASP A 35 -17.92 -8.07 2.63
C ASP A 35 -18.35 -9.55 2.68
N SER A 36 -17.50 -10.45 2.17
CA SER A 36 -17.69 -11.91 2.32
C SER A 36 -17.29 -12.48 3.68
N GLY A 37 -16.89 -11.62 4.62
CA GLY A 37 -16.52 -11.99 5.99
C GLY A 37 -15.06 -12.40 6.17
N LEU A 38 -14.18 -12.19 5.18
CA LEU A 38 -12.76 -12.49 5.36
C LEU A 38 -12.11 -11.46 6.29
N PRO A 39 -11.30 -11.88 7.28
CA PRO A 39 -10.68 -10.99 8.27
C PRO A 39 -9.49 -10.23 7.66
N ILE A 40 -9.78 -9.25 6.80
CA ILE A 40 -8.79 -8.44 6.09
C ILE A 40 -8.94 -6.97 6.51
N ASN A 41 -7.87 -6.40 7.04
CA ASN A 41 -7.74 -4.98 7.32
C ASN A 41 -6.88 -4.31 6.24
N ILE A 42 -7.18 -3.05 5.94
CA ILE A 42 -6.38 -2.22 5.02
C ILE A 42 -5.96 -0.98 5.77
N VAL A 43 -4.66 -0.75 5.86
CA VAL A 43 -4.08 0.46 6.46
C VAL A 43 -3.39 1.25 5.36
N GLN A 44 -3.70 2.54 5.29
CA GLN A 44 -3.16 3.44 4.27
C GLN A 44 -2.11 4.36 4.90
N VAL A 45 -0.89 4.32 4.36
CA VAL A 45 0.20 5.24 4.71
C VAL A 45 0.35 6.30 3.63
N LYS A 46 0.46 7.58 4.02
CA LYS A 46 0.67 8.67 3.07
C LYS A 46 2.00 8.49 2.35
N PHE A 47 1.98 8.46 1.02
CA PHE A 47 3.20 8.36 0.24
C PHE A 47 3.94 9.71 0.20
N PRO A 48 5.25 9.77 0.52
CA PRO A 48 6.01 11.02 0.63
C PRO A 48 6.51 11.48 -0.75
N HIS A 49 5.57 11.79 -1.65
CA HIS A 49 5.88 12.19 -3.02
C HIS A 49 6.61 13.53 -3.08
N GLN A 50 6.23 14.51 -2.25
CA GLN A 50 6.83 15.85 -2.26
C GLN A 50 8.31 15.81 -1.82
N GLU A 51 8.61 15.08 -0.76
CA GLU A 51 9.95 14.94 -0.18
C GLU A 51 10.91 14.23 -1.14
N ALA A 52 10.37 13.40 -2.05
CA ALA A 52 11.13 12.72 -3.08
C ALA A 52 11.23 13.49 -4.41
N GLY A 53 10.51 14.61 -4.56
CA GLY A 53 10.43 15.34 -5.84
C GLY A 53 9.60 14.62 -6.91
N LEU A 54 8.63 13.83 -6.49
CA LEU A 54 7.65 13.16 -7.35
C LEU A 54 6.35 13.97 -7.42
N SER A 55 5.64 13.81 -8.54
CA SER A 55 4.31 14.38 -8.72
C SER A 55 3.29 13.68 -7.82
N GLU A 56 2.22 14.40 -7.46
CA GLU A 56 1.08 13.81 -6.77
C GLU A 56 0.52 12.61 -7.56
N GLY A 57 0.21 11.52 -6.86
CA GLY A 57 -0.32 10.30 -7.47
C GLY A 57 0.74 9.31 -7.99
N GLN A 58 2.03 9.65 -8.02
CA GLN A 58 3.12 8.72 -8.41
C GLN A 58 3.50 7.74 -7.29
N GLU A 59 2.51 7.05 -6.73
CA GLU A 59 2.68 6.10 -5.62
C GLU A 59 2.93 4.65 -6.09
N ASN A 60 3.11 4.45 -7.39
CA ASN A 60 3.43 3.16 -7.97
C ASN A 60 4.45 3.32 -9.11
N VAL A 61 5.31 2.32 -9.29
CA VAL A 61 6.38 2.32 -10.30
C VAL A 61 5.84 2.48 -11.72
N ASP A 62 4.65 1.93 -12.01
CA ASP A 62 4.02 2.02 -13.32
C ASP A 62 3.42 3.41 -13.63
N LEU A 63 3.38 4.32 -12.66
CA LEU A 63 2.93 5.71 -12.79
C LEU A 63 4.10 6.70 -12.95
N LEU A 64 5.34 6.20 -12.97
CA LEU A 64 6.51 7.03 -13.16
C LEU A 64 6.62 7.45 -14.63
N ASP A 65 6.80 8.74 -14.87
CA ASP A 65 6.91 9.30 -16.23
C ASP A 65 8.18 8.84 -16.97
N SER A 66 9.19 8.38 -16.22
CA SER A 66 10.41 7.82 -16.77
C SER A 66 11.14 6.95 -15.75
N LEU A 67 12.02 6.08 -16.26
CA LEU A 67 12.94 5.30 -15.41
C LEU A 67 13.88 6.19 -14.56
N GLY A 68 14.10 7.45 -14.95
CA GLY A 68 14.89 8.41 -14.18
C GLY A 68 14.29 8.74 -12.81
N LEU A 69 12.97 8.54 -12.64
CA LEU A 69 12.27 8.75 -11.37
C LEU A 69 12.32 7.56 -10.42
N MET A 70 12.95 6.44 -10.81
CA MET A 70 13.09 5.27 -9.95
C MET A 70 13.86 5.58 -8.66
N THR A 71 14.96 6.33 -8.76
CA THR A 71 15.76 6.70 -7.58
C THR A 71 14.97 7.59 -6.59
N PRO A 72 14.32 8.69 -7.03
CA PRO A 72 13.32 9.40 -6.23
C PRO A 72 12.27 8.50 -5.58
N PHE A 73 11.65 7.60 -6.34
CA PHE A 73 10.64 6.67 -5.85
C PHE A 73 11.16 5.76 -4.73
N MET A 74 12.36 5.17 -4.90
CA MET A 74 12.97 4.33 -3.87
C MET A 74 13.32 5.14 -2.61
N LYS A 75 13.68 6.42 -2.74
CA LYS A 75 13.86 7.31 -1.57
C LYS A 75 12.54 7.56 -0.85
N ALA A 76 11.44 7.81 -1.58
CA ALA A 76 10.11 7.93 -0.97
C ALA A 76 9.71 6.64 -0.21
N CYS A 77 9.94 5.47 -0.80
CA CYS A 77 9.67 4.20 -0.13
C CYS A 77 10.47 4.04 1.16
N LYS A 78 11.72 4.52 1.21
CA LYS A 78 12.52 4.48 2.44
C LYS A 78 11.93 5.38 3.54
N VAL A 79 11.39 6.54 3.20
CA VAL A 79 10.75 7.45 4.17
C VAL A 79 9.49 6.82 4.80
N LEU A 80 8.89 5.80 4.17
CA LEU A 80 7.80 5.03 4.76
C LEU A 80 8.23 4.14 5.95
N GLU A 81 9.53 3.96 6.20
CA GLU A 81 10.04 3.15 7.32
C GLU A 81 9.43 3.56 8.66
N GLU A 82 9.52 4.85 9.01
CA GLU A 82 9.01 5.37 10.28
C GLU A 82 7.48 5.21 10.45
N PRO A 83 6.62 5.65 9.50
CA PRO A 83 5.18 5.47 9.67
C PRO A 83 4.78 3.99 9.67
N VAL A 84 5.48 3.12 8.93
CA VAL A 84 5.19 1.67 8.96
C VAL A 84 5.63 1.04 10.28
N GLN A 85 6.78 1.42 10.84
CA GLN A 85 7.21 0.94 12.16
C GLN A 85 6.20 1.31 13.25
N LYS A 86 5.73 2.57 13.27
CA LYS A 86 4.70 3.02 14.21
C LYS A 86 3.42 2.18 14.11
N LEU A 87 2.99 1.83 12.91
CA LEU A 87 1.83 0.95 12.70
C LEU A 87 2.04 -0.49 13.19
N MET A 88 3.28 -0.95 13.35
CA MET A 88 3.59 -2.28 13.87
C MET A 88 3.71 -2.32 15.40
N GLU A 89 3.84 -1.17 16.04
CA GLU A 89 3.89 -1.03 17.50
C GLU A 89 2.48 -0.95 18.12
N GLU A 90 1.46 -0.67 17.30
CA GLU A 90 0.02 -0.67 17.65
C GLU A 90 -0.59 -2.08 17.64
#